data_AF-A0A817V0U4-F1
#
_entry.id   AF-A0A817V0U4-F1
#
_cell.length_a   1.000
_cell.length_b   1.000
_cell.length_c   1.000
_cell.angle_alpha   90.00
_cell.angle_beta   90.00
_cell.angle_gamma   90.00
#
_symmetry.space_group_name_H-M   'P 1'
#
loop_
_entity.id
_entity.type
_entity.pdbx_description
1 polymer ?
#
loop_
_entity_poly.entity_id
_entity_poly.type
_entity_poly.pdbx_seq_one_letter_code
_entity_poly.pdbx_strand_id
1 'polypeptide(L)'
;MINFKTLQCKQELMKAWSNNEKIALYLRLRFEKARYLATEEIQLVSSSPTSPTSLTSSSASSSLLHFNASNSSVVTSPTSNSCKNDIGLYIGKPPSDEQKYELLTCHFEPDNEFIWPYKERLIITGEKTITEKRYLKQSHLNEFKWLKYSPSQKGLFCIACVRFTVSTTRVSSYGKLVEIPLDDYKHLLGKHGDLILHQKTNYHLDCMVKMENFLYIYSKKPEASVELLMDKRLQKEIAENRARLKPIIETILLCGRQNFPLRGHRDDGDVLTNNDSSSKEGNFRALLRYRIEGGDTALKCHLGTCNKNASYVSKTAQNELISIIGNLILKQVIEEVKSAQFYSILLDETGN
;
A
#
# COMPACT_ATOMS: atom_id res chain seq x y z
N MET A 1 -1.73 38.86 -7.07
CA MET A 1 -1.67 37.73 -6.11
C MET A 1 -2.03 36.46 -6.86
N ILE A 2 -1.06 35.57 -7.15
CA ILE A 2 -1.31 34.37 -7.98
C ILE A 2 -1.89 33.25 -7.09
N ASN A 3 -2.96 32.60 -7.56
CA ASN A 3 -3.64 31.55 -6.78
C ASN A 3 -2.78 30.27 -6.75
N PHE A 4 -2.34 29.88 -5.54
CA PHE A 4 -1.44 28.73 -5.32
C PHE A 4 -1.97 27.43 -5.92
N LYS A 5 -3.29 27.19 -5.91
CA LYS A 5 -3.90 25.97 -6.47
C LYS A 5 -3.63 25.82 -7.98
N THR A 6 -3.55 26.92 -8.71
CA THR A 6 -3.29 26.90 -10.17
C THR A 6 -1.84 26.57 -10.49
N LEU A 7 -0.90 26.88 -9.58
CA LEU A 7 0.52 26.58 -9.75
C LEU A 7 0.81 25.09 -9.48
N GLN A 8 0.22 24.54 -8.41
CA GLN A 8 0.34 23.13 -8.06
C GLN A 8 -0.22 22.21 -9.16
N CYS A 9 -1.41 22.51 -9.69
CA CYS A 9 -2.00 21.78 -10.81
C CYS A 9 -1.09 21.78 -12.06
N LYS A 10 -0.41 22.90 -12.36
CA LYS A 10 0.60 22.94 -13.44
C LYS A 10 1.82 22.05 -13.16
N GLN A 11 2.31 21.99 -11.92
CA GLN A 11 3.44 21.14 -11.56
C GLN A 11 3.09 19.64 -11.61
N GLU A 12 1.88 19.27 -11.19
CA GLU A 12 1.37 17.89 -11.28
C GLU A 12 1.14 17.46 -12.74
N LEU A 13 0.60 18.35 -13.59
CA LEU A 13 0.51 18.11 -15.04
C LEU A 13 1.89 17.87 -15.68
N MET A 14 2.91 18.68 -15.34
CA MET A 14 4.28 18.50 -15.85
C MET A 14 4.90 17.16 -15.38
N LYS A 15 4.71 16.78 -14.10
CA LYS A 15 5.13 15.46 -13.59
C LYS A 15 4.41 14.30 -14.28
N ALA A 16 3.12 14.44 -14.56
CA ALA A 16 2.35 13.46 -15.33
C ALA A 16 2.83 13.35 -16.80
N TRP A 17 3.39 14.43 -17.36
CA TRP A 17 3.91 14.52 -18.71
C TRP A 17 5.28 13.83 -18.88
N SER A 18 6.17 13.90 -17.88
CA SER A 18 7.47 13.20 -17.92
C SER A 18 7.32 11.67 -18.10
N ASN A 19 6.27 11.06 -17.54
CA ASN A 19 5.99 9.64 -17.78
C ASN A 19 5.46 9.32 -19.19
N ASN A 20 5.12 10.31 -20.03
CA ASN A 20 4.71 10.07 -21.41
C ASN A 20 5.87 9.62 -22.31
N GLU A 21 7.14 9.86 -21.95
CA GLU A 21 8.27 9.35 -22.73
C GLU A 21 8.27 7.81 -22.79
N LYS A 22 7.91 7.14 -21.69
CA LYS A 22 7.73 5.68 -21.64
C LYS A 22 6.52 5.20 -22.45
N ILE A 23 5.49 6.04 -22.57
CA ILE A 23 4.30 5.76 -23.39
C ILE A 23 4.62 5.97 -24.88
N ALA A 24 5.40 7.00 -25.22
CA ALA A 24 5.92 7.21 -26.57
C ALA A 24 6.87 6.08 -26.98
N LEU A 25 7.75 5.62 -26.08
CA LEU A 25 8.61 4.45 -26.31
C LEU A 25 7.79 3.17 -26.48
N TYR A 26 6.75 2.95 -25.65
CA TYR A 26 5.83 1.81 -25.78
C TYR A 26 5.04 1.84 -27.10
N LEU A 27 4.55 3.01 -27.51
CA LEU A 27 3.86 3.19 -28.79
C LEU A 27 4.81 3.01 -29.96
N ARG A 28 6.04 3.54 -29.88
CA ARG A 28 7.10 3.33 -30.89
C ARG A 28 7.44 1.85 -31.02
N LEU A 29 7.71 1.15 -29.92
CA LEU A 29 7.96 -0.30 -29.92
C LEU A 29 6.74 -1.09 -30.44
N ARG A 30 5.51 -0.62 -30.19
CA ARG A 30 4.29 -1.25 -30.71
C ARG A 30 4.09 -0.99 -32.21
N PHE A 31 4.45 0.18 -32.72
CA PHE A 31 4.46 0.49 -34.15
C PHE A 31 5.60 -0.22 -34.89
N GLU A 32 6.81 -0.24 -34.33
CA GLU A 32 7.95 -0.98 -34.87
C GLU A 32 7.67 -2.50 -34.87
N LYS A 33 7.08 -3.05 -33.81
CA LYS A 33 6.63 -4.46 -33.79
C LYS A 33 5.49 -4.74 -34.77
N ALA A 34 4.54 -3.82 -34.95
CA ALA A 34 3.50 -3.97 -35.97
C ALA A 34 4.08 -3.91 -37.39
N ARG A 35 5.07 -3.05 -37.64
CA ARG A 35 5.83 -2.98 -38.91
C ARG A 35 6.60 -4.28 -39.15
N TYR A 36 7.27 -4.80 -38.12
CA TYR A 36 8.04 -6.03 -38.17
C TYR A 36 7.15 -7.25 -38.45
N LEU A 37 6.02 -7.39 -37.75
CA LEU A 37 5.02 -8.43 -38.01
C LEU A 37 4.44 -8.32 -39.43
N ALA A 38 4.14 -7.12 -39.93
CA ALA A 38 3.68 -6.91 -41.30
C ALA A 38 4.75 -7.26 -42.36
N THR A 39 6.05 -7.19 -42.03
CA THR A 39 7.12 -7.72 -42.89
C THR A 39 7.34 -9.24 -42.73
N GLU A 40 7.07 -9.81 -41.56
CA GLU A 40 7.07 -11.26 -41.36
C GLU A 40 5.89 -11.93 -42.09
N GLU A 41 4.70 -11.32 -42.12
CA GLU A 41 3.56 -11.79 -42.94
C GLU A 41 3.90 -11.83 -44.45
N ILE A 42 4.75 -10.93 -44.93
CA ILE A 42 5.25 -10.92 -46.32
C ILE A 42 6.28 -12.05 -46.55
N GLN A 43 7.06 -12.45 -45.54
CA GLN A 43 8.03 -13.54 -45.65
C GLN A 43 7.44 -14.93 -45.37
N LEU A 44 6.39 -15.04 -44.55
CA LEU A 44 5.73 -16.30 -44.17
C LEU A 44 4.98 -16.99 -45.32
N VAL A 45 4.82 -16.31 -46.46
CA VAL A 45 4.39 -16.92 -47.73
C VAL A 45 5.46 -17.84 -48.33
N SER A 46 6.72 -17.77 -47.88
CA SER A 46 7.88 -18.41 -48.54
C SER A 46 8.56 -19.58 -47.80
N SER A 47 8.22 -19.89 -46.53
CA SER A 47 8.91 -20.97 -45.79
C SER A 47 8.08 -21.68 -44.70
N SER A 48 8.10 -23.03 -44.75
CA SER A 48 7.49 -23.93 -43.77
C SER A 48 8.51 -24.49 -42.75
N PRO A 49 8.10 -25.01 -41.57
CA PRO A 49 8.97 -25.06 -40.37
C PRO A 49 9.52 -26.46 -39.99
N THR A 50 10.50 -26.48 -39.06
CA THR A 50 10.94 -27.65 -38.26
C THR A 50 11.30 -27.26 -36.80
N SER A 51 11.28 -28.25 -35.88
CA SER A 51 11.53 -28.17 -34.41
C SER A 51 11.76 -29.61 -33.85
N PRO A 52 11.96 -29.91 -32.53
CA PRO A 52 12.12 -29.11 -31.28
C PRO A 52 13.60 -28.97 -30.82
N THR A 53 14.21 -29.35 -29.66
CA THR A 53 13.99 -30.11 -28.39
C THR A 53 15.25 -29.86 -27.47
N SER A 54 15.38 -30.10 -26.15
CA SER A 54 14.53 -30.32 -24.94
C SER A 54 15.43 -30.52 -23.67
N LEU A 55 14.90 -30.93 -22.50
CA LEU A 55 15.60 -31.50 -21.29
C LEU A 55 16.43 -30.54 -20.36
N THR A 56 16.95 -30.89 -19.16
CA THR A 56 16.31 -31.32 -17.85
C THR A 56 17.25 -31.10 -16.62
N SER A 57 16.73 -31.26 -15.38
CA SER A 57 17.40 -31.76 -14.13
C SER A 57 18.51 -30.94 -13.40
N SER A 58 18.76 -31.05 -12.06
CA SER A 58 18.01 -31.55 -10.87
C SER A 58 18.75 -31.29 -9.52
N SER A 59 18.04 -31.41 -8.36
CA SER A 59 18.48 -31.96 -7.01
C SER A 59 19.80 -31.49 -6.31
N ALA A 60 19.95 -31.10 -5.03
CA ALA A 60 19.55 -31.62 -3.68
C ALA A 60 20.84 -31.84 -2.80
N SER A 61 20.92 -31.96 -1.45
CA SER A 61 20.09 -31.57 -0.28
C SER A 61 20.84 -31.87 1.07
N SER A 62 20.49 -31.18 2.18
CA SER A 62 20.77 -31.53 3.62
C SER A 62 22.26 -31.51 4.11
N SER A 63 22.65 -31.49 5.41
CA SER A 63 22.04 -31.97 6.69
C SER A 63 22.48 -31.18 7.96
N LEU A 64 21.92 -31.53 9.13
CA LEU A 64 22.18 -30.98 10.50
C LEU A 64 23.14 -31.86 11.36
N LEU A 65 23.69 -31.29 12.45
CA LEU A 65 24.13 -32.04 13.66
C LEU A 65 23.90 -31.25 14.97
N HIS A 66 23.98 -31.97 16.10
CA HIS A 66 23.60 -31.57 17.47
C HIS A 66 24.74 -31.95 18.45
N PHE A 67 24.92 -31.26 19.60
CA PHE A 67 25.59 -31.85 20.77
C PHE A 67 25.11 -31.22 22.11
N ASN A 68 25.54 -31.78 23.25
CA ASN A 68 24.89 -31.62 24.58
C ASN A 68 25.77 -31.01 25.70
N ALA A 69 25.15 -30.67 26.82
CA ALA A 69 25.66 -29.86 27.93
C ALA A 69 26.41 -30.60 29.07
N SER A 70 27.02 -29.85 30.01
CA SER A 70 27.14 -30.21 31.45
C SER A 70 27.56 -29.00 32.34
N ASN A 71 27.25 -29.08 33.64
CA ASN A 71 27.28 -27.99 34.64
C ASN A 71 28.67 -27.69 35.26
N SER A 72 28.87 -26.48 35.83
CA SER A 72 29.01 -26.30 37.30
C SER A 72 28.96 -24.82 37.75
N SER A 73 28.69 -24.56 39.03
CA SER A 73 28.30 -23.28 39.63
C SER A 73 29.42 -22.48 40.31
N VAL A 74 29.35 -21.13 40.26
CA VAL A 74 29.93 -20.20 41.25
C VAL A 74 28.95 -19.05 41.50
N VAL A 75 28.88 -18.52 42.73
CA VAL A 75 28.03 -17.36 43.08
C VAL A 75 28.86 -16.07 43.15
N THR A 76 28.48 -15.06 42.36
CA THR A 76 28.90 -13.66 42.55
C THR A 76 27.74 -12.71 42.21
N SER A 77 27.60 -11.62 42.96
CA SER A 77 26.55 -10.62 42.76
C SER A 77 26.72 -9.85 41.44
N PRO A 78 25.64 -9.60 40.68
CA PRO A 78 25.72 -8.93 39.38
C PRO A 78 26.08 -7.45 39.52
N THR A 79 27.31 -7.08 39.17
CA THR A 79 27.78 -5.71 39.07
C THR A 79 27.21 -4.98 37.86
N SER A 80 26.17 -4.18 38.09
CA SER A 80 25.91 -2.90 37.41
C SER A 80 26.12 -2.85 35.89
N ASN A 81 25.36 -3.60 35.08
CA ASN A 81 25.23 -3.29 33.63
C ASN A 81 24.01 -3.88 32.87
N SER A 82 23.16 -4.72 33.48
CA SER A 82 22.27 -5.64 32.72
C SER A 82 20.87 -5.12 32.31
N CYS A 83 20.42 -3.96 32.78
CA CYS A 83 19.01 -3.54 32.66
C CYS A 83 18.72 -2.54 31.52
N LYS A 84 19.23 -2.79 30.31
CA LYS A 84 18.75 -2.06 29.11
C LYS A 84 17.28 -2.43 28.84
N ASN A 85 16.47 -1.44 28.48
CA ASN A 85 15.06 -1.59 28.09
C ASN A 85 14.17 -2.34 29.10
N ASP A 86 14.38 -2.08 30.40
CA ASP A 86 13.38 -2.37 31.43
C ASP A 86 12.18 -1.43 31.28
N ILE A 87 11.01 -2.02 31.04
CA ILE A 87 9.72 -1.33 30.93
C ILE A 87 9.38 -0.43 32.13
N GLY A 88 9.82 -0.81 33.34
CA GLY A 88 9.55 -0.11 34.58
C GLY A 88 10.16 1.28 34.69
N LEU A 89 11.19 1.57 33.90
CA LEU A 89 11.86 2.88 33.82
C LEU A 89 11.01 3.93 33.09
N TYR A 90 10.02 3.48 32.30
CA TYR A 90 9.20 4.30 31.41
C TYR A 90 7.71 4.30 31.81
N ILE A 91 7.38 3.96 33.05
CA ILE A 91 6.03 4.16 33.63
C ILE A 91 5.86 5.64 33.98
N GLY A 92 4.69 6.21 33.71
CA GLY A 92 4.40 7.64 33.94
C GLY A 92 5.17 8.63 33.04
N LYS A 93 6.10 8.15 32.21
CA LYS A 93 6.88 8.95 31.25
C LYS A 93 6.52 8.53 29.82
N PRO A 94 6.12 9.46 28.92
CA PRO A 94 5.91 9.13 27.52
C PRO A 94 7.28 8.95 26.81
N PRO A 95 7.63 7.74 26.33
CA PRO A 95 8.83 7.55 25.50
C PRO A 95 8.68 8.18 24.12
N SER A 96 9.82 8.46 23.46
CA SER A 96 9.84 8.75 22.00
C SER A 96 9.40 7.52 21.20
N ASP A 97 9.04 7.69 19.93
CA ASP A 97 8.66 6.55 19.08
C ASP A 97 9.83 5.58 18.85
N GLU A 98 11.06 6.09 18.79
CA GLU A 98 12.29 5.29 18.80
C GLU A 98 12.39 4.43 20.07
N GLN A 99 12.24 5.04 21.25
CA GLN A 99 12.25 4.33 22.54
C GLN A 99 11.07 3.33 22.67
N LYS A 100 9.91 3.61 22.07
CA LYS A 100 8.81 2.62 21.97
C LYS A 100 9.24 1.43 21.12
N TYR A 101 9.86 1.67 19.98
CA TYR A 101 10.31 0.60 19.09
C TYR A 101 11.41 -0.25 19.74
N GLU A 102 12.40 0.36 20.38
CA GLU A 102 13.44 -0.36 21.15
C GLU A 102 12.84 -1.17 22.31
N LEU A 103 11.91 -0.61 23.08
CA LEU A 103 11.19 -1.33 24.14
C LEU A 103 10.42 -2.54 23.59
N LEU A 104 9.78 -2.41 22.43
CA LEU A 104 8.92 -3.46 21.86
C LEU A 104 9.71 -4.57 21.15
N THR A 105 10.91 -4.26 20.64
CA THR A 105 11.75 -5.20 19.86
C THR A 105 12.92 -5.78 20.64
N CYS A 106 13.43 -5.06 21.64
CA CYS A 106 14.61 -5.41 22.43
C CYS A 106 14.39 -5.09 23.91
N HIS A 107 13.27 -5.55 24.49
CA HIS A 107 13.01 -5.49 25.94
C HIS A 107 14.01 -6.30 26.75
N PHE A 108 14.12 -5.99 28.05
CA PHE A 108 14.81 -6.87 29.00
C PHE A 108 14.17 -8.28 29.04
N GLU A 109 14.95 -9.30 28.72
CA GLU A 109 14.63 -10.71 28.97
C GLU A 109 15.52 -11.27 30.09
N PRO A 110 14.96 -11.98 31.09
CA PRO A 110 15.77 -12.63 32.12
C PRO A 110 16.68 -13.72 31.56
N ASP A 111 17.92 -13.77 32.02
CA ASP A 111 18.87 -14.84 31.70
C ASP A 111 18.56 -16.16 32.45
N ASN A 112 19.34 -17.20 32.17
CA ASN A 112 19.18 -18.53 32.76
C ASN A 112 19.58 -18.60 34.25
N GLU A 113 20.30 -17.61 34.78
CA GLU A 113 20.74 -17.54 36.18
C GLU A 113 19.78 -16.68 37.03
N PHE A 114 18.80 -16.03 36.39
CA PHE A 114 17.86 -15.11 37.03
C PHE A 114 17.03 -15.79 38.13
N ILE A 115 17.19 -15.28 39.36
CA ILE A 115 16.47 -15.76 40.54
C ILE A 115 15.02 -15.26 40.51
N TRP A 116 14.12 -16.12 40.05
CA TRP A 116 12.70 -15.81 39.92
C TRP A 116 12.02 -15.49 41.26
N PRO A 117 11.27 -14.37 41.36
CA PRO A 117 10.56 -14.01 42.58
C PRO A 117 9.40 -14.97 42.86
N TYR A 118 9.07 -15.11 44.15
CA TYR A 118 7.94 -15.89 44.62
C TYR A 118 7.14 -15.14 45.68
N LYS A 119 5.91 -15.58 45.89
CA LYS A 119 5.08 -15.20 47.05
C LYS A 119 4.74 -16.44 47.86
N GLU A 120 4.67 -16.28 49.17
CA GLU A 120 4.23 -17.32 50.08
C GLU A 120 2.73 -17.24 50.33
N ARG A 121 2.12 -18.42 50.51
CA ARG A 121 0.73 -18.58 50.90
C ARG A 121 0.67 -19.55 52.07
N LEU A 122 0.11 -19.10 53.19
CA LEU A 122 -0.25 -19.98 54.29
C LEU A 122 -1.53 -20.76 53.92
N ILE A 123 -1.48 -22.08 54.08
CA ILE A 123 -2.61 -23.00 53.92
C ILE A 123 -2.82 -23.63 55.29
N ILE A 124 -3.96 -23.33 55.92
CA ILE A 124 -4.35 -23.89 57.21
C ILE A 124 -5.20 -25.13 56.94
N THR A 125 -4.87 -26.26 57.56
CA THR A 125 -5.55 -27.55 57.37
C THR A 125 -5.68 -28.22 58.74
N GLY A 126 -6.80 -27.93 59.42
CA GLY A 126 -6.92 -28.17 60.86
C GLY A 126 -5.87 -27.34 61.61
N GLU A 127 -5.19 -27.95 62.58
CA GLU A 127 -4.14 -27.32 63.38
C GLU A 127 -2.84 -27.06 62.60
N LYS A 128 -2.66 -27.67 61.42
CA LYS A 128 -1.43 -27.59 60.64
C LYS A 128 -1.44 -26.40 59.69
N THR A 129 -0.42 -25.56 59.78
CA THR A 129 -0.15 -24.48 58.81
C THR A 129 0.98 -24.91 57.87
N ILE A 130 0.72 -24.90 56.57
CA ILE A 130 1.66 -25.25 55.50
C ILE A 130 1.95 -24.01 54.66
N THR A 131 3.23 -23.70 54.40
CA THR A 131 3.63 -22.56 53.56
C THR A 131 3.91 -23.01 52.13
N GLU A 132 3.02 -22.67 51.21
CA GLU A 132 3.15 -22.90 49.76
C GLU A 132 3.91 -21.71 49.12
N LYS A 133 5.02 -21.96 48.42
CA LYS A 133 5.73 -20.93 47.63
C LYS A 133 5.27 -20.96 46.17
N ARG A 134 4.67 -19.86 45.69
CA ARG A 134 4.24 -19.68 44.30
C ARG A 134 5.24 -18.80 43.54
N TYR A 135 6.00 -19.42 42.65
CA TYR A 135 7.07 -18.80 41.86
C TYR A 135 6.54 -18.24 40.53
N LEU A 136 7.05 -17.07 40.15
CA LEU A 136 7.08 -16.66 38.75
C LEU A 136 8.06 -17.56 37.98
N LYS A 137 7.87 -17.74 36.67
CA LYS A 137 8.71 -18.59 35.81
C LYS A 137 8.75 -18.03 34.39
N GLN A 138 9.86 -18.27 33.68
CA GLN A 138 10.01 -17.90 32.25
C GLN A 138 8.89 -18.48 31.37
N SER A 139 8.37 -19.67 31.71
CA SER A 139 7.24 -20.28 31.00
C SER A 139 6.02 -19.38 30.90
N HIS A 140 5.75 -18.54 31.91
CA HIS A 140 4.61 -17.61 31.90
C HIS A 140 4.85 -16.43 30.92
N LEU A 141 6.10 -15.97 30.77
CA LEU A 141 6.45 -14.92 29.81
C LEU A 141 6.48 -15.47 28.36
N ASN A 142 6.83 -16.75 28.20
CA ASN A 142 6.80 -17.44 26.90
C ASN A 142 5.35 -17.69 26.42
N GLU A 143 4.45 -18.05 27.34
CA GLU A 143 3.00 -18.22 27.06
C GLU A 143 2.34 -16.88 26.71
N PHE A 144 2.53 -15.87 27.56
CA PHE A 144 1.96 -14.53 27.39
C PHE A 144 3.01 -13.58 26.82
N LYS A 145 3.24 -13.59 25.49
CA LYS A 145 4.29 -12.78 24.84
C LYS A 145 4.29 -11.27 25.16
N TRP A 146 3.11 -10.73 25.49
CA TRP A 146 2.90 -9.33 25.91
C TRP A 146 3.32 -9.05 27.36
N LEU A 147 3.54 -10.09 28.17
CA LEU A 147 3.91 -10.03 29.57
C LEU A 147 5.43 -9.88 29.70
N LYS A 148 5.87 -8.86 30.43
CA LYS A 148 7.29 -8.57 30.70
C LYS A 148 7.51 -8.36 32.19
N TYR A 149 8.66 -8.84 32.68
CA TYR A 149 9.10 -8.58 34.05
C TYR A 149 9.98 -7.33 34.11
N SER A 150 9.78 -6.50 35.13
CA SER A 150 10.60 -5.32 35.38
C SER A 150 11.50 -5.54 36.59
N PRO A 151 12.84 -5.57 36.43
CA PRO A 151 13.78 -5.56 37.54
C PRO A 151 13.65 -4.34 38.46
N SER A 152 13.45 -3.14 37.91
CA SER A 152 13.34 -1.91 38.71
C SER A 152 12.06 -1.85 39.57
N GLN A 153 10.94 -2.31 39.04
CA GLN A 153 9.63 -2.33 39.73
C GLN A 153 9.33 -3.68 40.41
N LYS A 154 10.20 -4.68 40.25
CA LYS A 154 10.14 -6.02 40.86
C LYS A 154 8.84 -6.80 40.61
N GLY A 155 8.24 -6.65 39.43
CA GLY A 155 6.99 -7.32 39.07
C GLY A 155 6.64 -7.23 37.59
N LEU A 156 5.43 -7.71 37.25
CA LEU A 156 4.99 -7.91 35.88
C LEU A 156 4.18 -6.75 35.29
N PHE A 157 4.33 -6.55 33.99
CA PHE A 157 3.60 -5.58 33.18
C PHE A 157 3.18 -6.15 31.82
N CYS A 158 2.11 -5.58 31.24
CA CYS A 158 1.73 -5.83 29.85
C CYS A 158 2.29 -4.72 28.94
N ILE A 159 3.26 -5.06 28.09
CA ILE A 159 3.97 -4.06 27.27
C ILE A 159 3.05 -3.34 26.28
N ALA A 160 2.05 -4.03 25.74
CA ALA A 160 1.04 -3.42 24.88
C ALA A 160 0.22 -2.37 25.65
N CYS A 161 -0.35 -2.73 26.80
CA CYS A 161 -1.18 -1.82 27.58
C CYS A 161 -0.38 -0.63 28.09
N VAL A 162 0.79 -0.86 28.71
CA VAL A 162 1.69 0.17 29.23
C VAL A 162 2.11 1.21 28.18
N ARG A 163 2.07 0.88 26.87
CA ARG A 163 2.42 1.80 25.77
C ARG A 163 1.24 2.35 24.97
N PHE A 164 0.08 1.69 24.95
CA PHE A 164 -1.03 2.01 24.03
C PHE A 164 -2.40 2.24 24.70
N THR A 165 -2.50 2.14 26.03
CA THR A 165 -3.66 2.67 26.76
C THR A 165 -3.69 4.19 26.65
N VAL A 166 -4.86 4.75 26.36
CA VAL A 166 -5.09 6.19 26.33
C VAL A 166 -6.01 6.51 27.50
N SER A 167 -5.57 7.35 28.45
CA SER A 167 -6.41 7.79 29.57
C SER A 167 -7.64 8.52 29.03
N THR A 168 -8.80 7.87 29.12
CA THR A 168 -10.09 8.47 28.76
C THR A 168 -10.80 8.98 30.01
N THR A 169 -11.66 9.98 29.86
CA THR A 169 -12.45 10.57 30.96
C THR A 169 -13.44 9.61 31.64
N ARG A 170 -13.50 8.34 31.20
CA ARG A 170 -14.35 7.27 31.75
C ARG A 170 -13.58 6.21 32.54
N VAL A 171 -12.24 6.26 32.59
CA VAL A 171 -11.40 5.30 33.31
C VAL A 171 -10.45 6.06 34.24
N SER A 172 -10.61 5.86 35.55
CA SER A 172 -9.81 6.53 36.57
C SER A 172 -8.45 5.88 36.85
N SER A 173 -8.31 4.59 36.54
CA SER A 173 -7.07 3.80 36.66
C SER A 173 -7.20 2.50 35.88
N TYR A 174 -6.11 2.07 35.23
CA TYR A 174 -5.95 0.73 34.63
C TYR A 174 -5.31 -0.27 35.60
N GLY A 175 -4.66 0.19 36.66
CA GLY A 175 -4.22 -0.63 37.80
C GLY A 175 -3.08 -1.60 37.48
N LYS A 176 -3.22 -2.85 37.97
CA LYS A 176 -2.20 -3.91 37.82
C LYS A 176 -1.89 -4.19 36.35
N LEU A 177 -0.64 -4.56 36.06
CA LEU A 177 -0.07 -4.80 34.72
C LEU A 177 0.05 -3.54 33.83
N VAL A 178 -0.43 -2.36 34.25
CA VAL A 178 -0.43 -1.14 33.43
C VAL A 178 0.19 0.05 34.16
N GLU A 179 -0.32 0.38 35.35
CA GLU A 179 0.17 1.48 36.18
C GLU A 179 1.00 0.96 37.36
N ILE A 180 0.64 -0.22 37.87
CA ILE A 180 1.21 -0.86 39.05
C ILE A 180 1.70 -2.27 38.66
N PRO A 181 2.88 -2.74 39.13
CA PRO A 181 3.33 -4.09 38.84
C PRO A 181 2.36 -5.15 39.38
N LEU A 182 2.18 -6.25 38.65
CA LEU A 182 1.62 -7.47 39.21
C LEU A 182 2.75 -8.28 39.85
N ASP A 183 2.83 -8.23 41.18
CA ASP A 183 3.82 -8.96 41.99
C ASP A 183 3.20 -10.14 42.78
N ASP A 184 1.88 -10.17 42.94
CA ASP A 184 1.17 -11.25 43.62
C ASP A 184 0.85 -12.41 42.67
N TYR A 185 1.63 -13.49 42.76
CA TYR A 185 1.51 -14.66 41.89
C TYR A 185 0.45 -15.69 42.36
N LYS A 186 -0.33 -15.41 43.42
CA LYS A 186 -1.34 -16.35 43.96
C LYS A 186 -2.36 -16.80 42.90
N HIS A 187 -2.83 -15.87 42.08
CA HIS A 187 -3.88 -16.07 41.08
C HIS A 187 -3.40 -15.78 39.65
N LEU A 188 -2.09 -15.88 39.39
CA LEU A 188 -1.51 -15.53 38.09
C LEU A 188 -2.14 -16.28 36.89
N LEU A 189 -2.50 -17.56 37.08
CA LEU A 189 -2.99 -18.47 36.04
C LEU A 189 -4.36 -19.08 36.38
N GLY A 190 -4.99 -19.70 35.37
CA GLY A 190 -6.27 -20.40 35.48
C GLY A 190 -7.45 -19.61 34.91
N LYS A 191 -8.64 -20.22 34.89
CA LYS A 191 -9.86 -19.66 34.24
C LYS A 191 -10.24 -18.25 34.71
N HIS A 192 -9.92 -17.93 35.97
CA HIS A 192 -10.17 -16.64 36.63
C HIS A 192 -8.85 -15.99 37.10
N GLY A 193 -7.72 -16.34 36.49
CA GLY A 193 -6.42 -15.80 36.87
C GLY A 193 -6.13 -14.43 36.25
N ASP A 194 -5.27 -13.64 36.90
CA ASP A 194 -4.98 -12.24 36.56
C ASP A 194 -4.63 -12.05 35.07
N LEU A 195 -3.77 -12.92 34.51
CA LEU A 195 -3.34 -12.84 33.11
C LEU A 195 -4.48 -13.15 32.11
N ILE A 196 -5.27 -14.18 32.41
CA ILE A 196 -6.41 -14.62 31.57
C ILE A 196 -7.56 -13.62 31.62
N LEU A 197 -7.75 -12.93 32.74
CA LEU A 197 -8.71 -11.84 32.87
C LEU A 197 -8.22 -10.60 32.10
N HIS A 198 -6.96 -10.20 32.27
CA HIS A 198 -6.37 -9.06 31.57
C HIS A 198 -6.45 -9.21 30.04
N GLN A 199 -6.03 -10.37 29.51
CA GLN A 199 -6.01 -10.64 28.06
C GLN A 199 -7.40 -10.53 27.40
N LYS A 200 -8.47 -10.77 28.15
CA LYS A 200 -9.86 -10.71 27.67
C LYS A 200 -10.48 -9.31 27.76
N THR A 201 -9.78 -8.32 28.29
CA THR A 201 -10.29 -6.95 28.35
C THR A 201 -10.25 -6.28 26.97
N ASN A 202 -11.30 -5.54 26.61
CA ASN A 202 -11.34 -4.81 25.33
C ASN A 202 -10.15 -3.86 25.18
N TYR A 203 -9.74 -3.17 26.26
CA TYR A 203 -8.59 -2.27 26.21
C TYR A 203 -7.28 -3.01 25.92
N HIS A 204 -7.10 -4.24 26.40
CA HIS A 204 -5.93 -5.05 26.06
C HIS A 204 -5.90 -5.38 24.56
N LEU A 205 -7.04 -5.82 24.00
CA LEU A 205 -7.16 -6.12 22.57
C LEU A 205 -6.89 -4.88 21.70
N ASP A 206 -7.46 -3.71 22.07
CA ASP A 206 -7.18 -2.44 21.41
C ASP A 206 -5.68 -2.06 21.48
N CYS A 207 -5.03 -2.32 22.62
CA CYS A 207 -3.60 -2.04 22.80
C CYS A 207 -2.71 -2.98 21.99
N MET A 208 -3.07 -4.26 21.87
CA MET A 208 -2.39 -5.22 21.00
C MET A 208 -2.47 -4.79 19.53
N VAL A 209 -3.67 -4.43 19.04
CA VAL A 209 -3.87 -3.95 17.67
C VAL A 209 -3.08 -2.65 17.40
N LYS A 210 -3.04 -1.71 18.35
CA LYS A 210 -2.20 -0.50 18.23
C LYS A 210 -0.70 -0.83 18.20
N MET A 211 -0.25 -1.78 19.03
CA MET A 211 1.14 -2.22 19.10
C MET A 211 1.60 -2.88 17.79
N GLU A 212 0.79 -3.77 17.23
CA GLU A 212 1.06 -4.44 15.95
C GLU A 212 1.11 -3.44 14.79
N ASN A 213 0.15 -2.51 14.73
CA ASN A 213 0.16 -1.42 13.73
C ASN A 213 1.39 -0.51 13.88
N PHE A 214 1.76 -0.15 15.12
CA PHE A 214 2.96 0.67 15.38
C PHE A 214 4.23 -0.04 14.89
N LEU A 215 4.43 -1.31 15.26
CA LEU A 215 5.56 -2.11 14.81
C LEU A 215 5.59 -2.25 13.28
N TYR A 216 4.44 -2.50 12.65
CA TYR A 216 4.32 -2.61 11.20
C TYR A 216 4.68 -1.31 10.47
N ILE A 217 4.24 -0.15 10.97
CA ILE A 217 4.53 1.16 10.38
C ILE A 217 6.00 1.53 10.57
N TYR A 218 6.51 1.42 11.81
CA TYR A 218 7.88 1.84 12.15
C TYR A 218 8.94 0.99 11.44
N SER A 219 8.76 -0.35 11.41
CA SER A 219 9.70 -1.27 10.73
C SER A 219 9.72 -1.14 9.20
N LYS A 220 8.69 -0.54 8.58
CA LYS A 220 8.61 -0.33 7.12
C LYS A 220 9.02 1.08 6.67
N LYS A 221 9.66 1.84 7.57
CA LYS A 221 9.94 3.28 7.52
C LYS A 221 8.68 4.15 7.63
N PRO A 222 8.69 5.21 8.48
CA PRO A 222 7.54 6.09 8.67
C PRO A 222 7.16 6.88 7.39
N GLU A 223 8.13 7.12 6.51
CA GLU A 223 7.96 7.69 5.15
C GLU A 223 6.82 7.01 4.35
N ALA A 224 6.64 5.69 4.52
CA ALA A 224 5.76 4.89 3.67
C ALA A 224 4.28 4.83 4.11
N SER A 225 3.88 5.50 5.21
CA SER A 225 2.59 5.20 5.86
C SER A 225 1.37 5.94 5.31
N VAL A 226 1.52 7.15 4.77
CA VAL A 226 0.40 7.99 4.28
C VAL A 226 0.62 8.40 2.84
N GLU A 227 1.82 8.86 2.50
CA GLU A 227 2.20 9.29 1.16
C GLU A 227 1.99 8.15 0.13
N LEU A 228 2.43 6.93 0.45
CA LEU A 228 2.20 5.73 -0.37
C LEU A 228 0.71 5.36 -0.53
N LEU A 229 -0.16 5.71 0.42
CA LEU A 229 -1.61 5.48 0.33
C LEU A 229 -2.31 6.56 -0.51
N MET A 230 -1.84 7.81 -0.42
CA MET A 230 -2.27 8.90 -1.29
C MET A 230 -1.84 8.62 -2.73
N ASP A 231 -0.58 8.23 -2.96
CA ASP A 231 -0.08 7.79 -4.26
C ASP A 231 -0.90 6.64 -4.84
N LYS A 232 -1.19 5.58 -4.07
CA LYS A 232 -1.99 4.45 -4.56
C LYS A 232 -3.41 4.85 -4.97
N ARG A 233 -4.04 5.82 -4.27
CA ARG A 233 -5.34 6.38 -4.66
C ARG A 233 -5.22 7.25 -5.92
N LEU A 234 -4.26 8.18 -5.93
CA LEU A 234 -3.98 9.08 -7.05
C LEU A 234 -3.64 8.31 -8.34
N GLN A 235 -2.78 7.30 -8.28
CA GLN A 235 -2.44 6.45 -9.42
C GLN A 235 -3.66 5.64 -9.92
N LYS A 236 -4.53 5.18 -9.02
CA LYS A 236 -5.79 4.53 -9.40
C LYS A 236 -6.74 5.51 -10.10
N GLU A 237 -6.94 6.72 -9.55
CA GLU A 237 -7.78 7.76 -10.16
C GLU A 237 -7.24 8.23 -11.52
N ILE A 238 -5.91 8.38 -11.64
CA ILE A 238 -5.24 8.66 -12.92
C ILE A 238 -5.46 7.52 -13.92
N ALA A 239 -5.35 6.26 -13.50
CA ALA A 239 -5.60 5.10 -14.36
C ALA A 239 -7.06 5.01 -14.83
N GLU A 240 -8.02 5.22 -13.93
CA GLU A 240 -9.45 5.26 -14.27
C GLU A 240 -9.78 6.41 -15.22
N ASN A 241 -9.31 7.63 -14.94
CA ASN A 241 -9.56 8.79 -15.80
C ASN A 241 -8.88 8.65 -17.18
N ARG A 242 -7.69 8.04 -17.25
CA ARG A 242 -7.05 7.66 -18.52
C ARG A 242 -7.89 6.61 -19.27
N ALA A 243 -8.42 5.60 -18.59
CA ALA A 243 -9.27 4.57 -19.21
C ALA A 243 -10.58 5.16 -19.76
N ARG A 244 -11.19 6.13 -19.05
CA ARG A 244 -12.40 6.86 -19.48
C ARG A 244 -12.14 7.73 -20.72
N LEU A 245 -11.04 8.49 -20.74
CA LEU A 245 -10.70 9.42 -21.83
C LEU A 245 -10.13 8.73 -23.08
N LYS A 246 -9.41 7.61 -22.92
CA LYS A 246 -8.77 6.88 -24.02
C LYS A 246 -9.70 6.59 -25.22
N PRO A 247 -10.88 5.95 -25.07
CA PRO A 247 -11.76 5.63 -26.21
C PRO A 247 -12.25 6.88 -26.94
N ILE A 248 -12.48 7.98 -26.21
CA ILE A 248 -12.90 9.28 -26.77
C ILE A 248 -11.77 9.88 -27.62
N ILE A 249 -10.55 9.91 -27.10
CA ILE A 249 -9.36 10.42 -27.80
C ILE A 249 -9.02 9.55 -29.02
N GLU A 250 -9.08 8.21 -28.88
CA GLU A 250 -8.90 7.28 -30.00
C GLU A 250 -9.91 7.51 -31.13
N THR A 251 -11.15 7.85 -30.79
CA THR A 251 -12.22 8.13 -31.78
C THR A 251 -11.99 9.46 -32.50
N ILE A 252 -11.54 10.51 -31.80
CA ILE A 252 -11.13 11.79 -32.42
C ILE A 252 -9.93 11.57 -33.37
N LEU A 253 -8.93 10.78 -32.94
CA LEU A 253 -7.75 10.44 -33.75
C LEU A 253 -8.11 9.58 -34.97
N LEU A 254 -9.09 8.68 -34.86
CA LEU A 254 -9.60 7.90 -35.99
C LEU A 254 -10.26 8.82 -37.03
N CYS A 255 -11.16 9.71 -36.59
CA CYS A 255 -11.80 10.68 -37.47
C CYS A 255 -10.78 11.59 -38.19
N GLY A 256 -9.78 12.11 -37.46
CA GLY A 256 -8.72 12.93 -38.05
C GLY A 256 -7.87 12.17 -39.08
N ARG A 257 -7.54 10.89 -38.83
CA ARG A 257 -6.75 10.07 -39.75
C ARG A 257 -7.49 9.64 -41.01
N GLN A 258 -8.79 9.39 -40.91
CA GLN A 258 -9.64 8.97 -42.04
C GLN A 258 -10.37 10.14 -42.71
N ASN A 259 -10.05 11.39 -42.31
CA ASN A 259 -10.71 12.62 -42.75
C ASN A 259 -12.25 12.61 -42.57
N PHE A 260 -12.75 11.93 -41.53
CA PHE A 260 -14.18 11.87 -41.23
C PHE A 260 -14.63 13.12 -40.46
N PRO A 261 -15.66 13.85 -40.92
CA PRO A 261 -16.17 15.02 -40.21
C PRO A 261 -16.86 14.59 -38.91
N LEU A 262 -16.30 14.94 -37.74
CA LEU A 262 -16.78 14.46 -36.44
C LEU A 262 -18.27 14.72 -36.20
N ARG A 263 -18.77 15.89 -36.62
CA ARG A 263 -20.10 16.40 -36.23
C ARG A 263 -21.25 16.02 -37.17
N GLY A 264 -20.97 15.39 -38.32
CA GLY A 264 -21.98 15.01 -39.30
C GLY A 264 -22.97 16.13 -39.60
N HIS A 265 -24.27 15.87 -39.39
CA HIS A 265 -25.35 16.84 -39.56
C HIS A 265 -25.96 17.32 -38.22
N ARG A 266 -25.86 16.52 -37.15
CA ARG A 266 -26.22 16.87 -35.76
C ARG A 266 -25.23 16.22 -34.80
N ASP A 267 -24.92 16.85 -33.67
CA ASP A 267 -23.91 16.36 -32.71
C ASP A 267 -24.36 16.64 -31.26
N ASP A 268 -25.57 16.20 -30.98
CA ASP A 268 -26.36 16.50 -29.79
C ASP A 268 -27.29 15.32 -29.46
N GLY A 269 -27.85 15.30 -28.25
CA GLY A 269 -28.48 14.12 -27.65
C GLY A 269 -27.54 13.29 -26.78
N ASP A 270 -28.00 12.11 -26.36
CA ASP A 270 -27.23 11.11 -25.61
C ASP A 270 -26.66 10.04 -26.58
N VAL A 271 -25.50 9.50 -26.25
CA VAL A 271 -24.86 8.38 -26.96
C VAL A 271 -25.53 7.05 -26.59
N LEU A 272 -26.00 6.92 -25.35
CA LEU A 272 -26.53 5.66 -24.81
C LEU A 272 -27.97 5.34 -25.25
N THR A 273 -28.71 6.31 -25.79
CA THR A 273 -30.08 6.12 -26.29
C THR A 273 -30.08 5.84 -27.80
N ASN A 274 -30.56 4.66 -28.21
CA ASN A 274 -30.94 4.41 -29.60
C ASN A 274 -32.29 5.07 -29.89
N ASN A 275 -32.23 6.26 -30.50
CA ASN A 275 -33.39 6.86 -31.13
C ASN A 275 -33.45 6.38 -32.58
N ASP A 276 -34.06 5.21 -32.82
CA ASP A 276 -34.17 4.52 -34.12
C ASP A 276 -35.04 5.26 -35.18
N SER A 277 -35.11 6.59 -35.11
CA SER A 277 -35.86 7.41 -36.07
C SER A 277 -35.26 8.80 -36.31
N SER A 278 -34.85 9.03 -37.56
CA SER A 278 -34.77 10.35 -38.22
C SER A 278 -33.77 11.41 -37.71
N SER A 279 -32.83 11.10 -36.81
CA SER A 279 -31.78 12.05 -36.40
C SER A 279 -30.39 11.63 -36.91
N LYS A 280 -29.84 12.40 -37.87
CA LYS A 280 -28.52 12.20 -38.48
C LYS A 280 -27.38 12.57 -37.52
N GLU A 281 -27.07 11.68 -36.59
CA GLU A 281 -25.98 11.88 -35.61
C GLU A 281 -24.59 11.99 -36.24
N GLY A 282 -23.68 12.65 -35.53
CA GLY A 282 -22.31 12.89 -35.95
C GLY A 282 -21.46 11.64 -35.83
N ASN A 283 -20.56 11.44 -36.80
CA ASN A 283 -19.66 10.28 -36.89
C ASN A 283 -18.94 9.98 -35.56
N PHE A 284 -18.52 11.01 -34.82
CA PHE A 284 -17.90 10.85 -33.51
C PHE A 284 -18.80 10.12 -32.49
N ARG A 285 -20.10 10.41 -32.46
CA ARG A 285 -21.07 9.76 -31.55
C ARG A 285 -21.44 8.36 -32.02
N ALA A 286 -21.67 8.19 -33.32
CA ALA A 286 -21.92 6.88 -33.93
C ALA A 286 -20.76 5.90 -33.64
N LEU A 287 -19.51 6.36 -33.79
CA LEU A 287 -18.32 5.55 -33.48
C LEU A 287 -18.17 5.25 -31.98
N LEU A 288 -18.53 6.18 -31.08
CA LEU A 288 -18.57 5.91 -29.65
C LEU A 288 -19.64 4.86 -29.28
N ARG A 289 -20.82 4.90 -29.91
CA ARG A 289 -21.84 3.85 -29.70
C ARG A 289 -21.38 2.50 -30.26
N TYR A 290 -20.85 2.48 -31.47
CA TYR A 290 -20.29 1.26 -32.08
C TYR A 290 -19.22 0.60 -31.20
N ARG A 291 -18.37 1.38 -30.51
CA ARG A 291 -17.43 0.84 -29.50
C ARG A 291 -18.14 0.23 -28.29
N ILE A 292 -19.21 0.85 -27.79
CA ILE A 292 -20.01 0.34 -26.67
C ILE A 292 -20.70 -0.97 -27.04
N GLU A 293 -21.26 -1.04 -28.25
CA GLU A 293 -21.89 -2.24 -28.82
C GLU A 293 -20.86 -3.35 -29.07
N GLY A 294 -19.65 -2.98 -29.53
CA GLY A 294 -18.47 -3.84 -29.62
C GLY A 294 -17.82 -4.22 -28.27
N GLY A 295 -18.43 -3.87 -27.14
CA GLY A 295 -18.02 -4.36 -25.81
C GLY A 295 -17.12 -3.43 -24.98
N ASP A 296 -16.98 -2.14 -25.33
CA ASP A 296 -16.26 -1.14 -24.53
C ASP A 296 -17.05 -0.78 -23.24
N THR A 297 -17.02 -1.70 -22.27
CA THR A 297 -17.73 -1.60 -20.99
C THR A 297 -17.22 -0.44 -20.13
N ALA A 298 -15.96 -0.05 -20.29
CA ALA A 298 -15.37 1.10 -19.62
C ALA A 298 -16.00 2.41 -20.13
N LEU A 299 -16.12 2.58 -21.46
CA LEU A 299 -16.83 3.70 -22.07
C LEU A 299 -18.33 3.70 -21.69
N LYS A 300 -18.99 2.53 -21.74
CA LYS A 300 -20.42 2.39 -21.37
C LYS A 300 -20.67 2.83 -19.92
N CYS A 301 -19.86 2.31 -18.99
CA CYS A 301 -19.92 2.67 -17.57
C CYS A 301 -19.62 4.16 -17.36
N HIS A 302 -18.61 4.70 -18.05
CA HIS A 302 -18.26 6.11 -17.98
C HIS A 302 -19.43 7.02 -18.35
N LEU A 303 -20.01 6.85 -19.53
CA LEU A 303 -21.09 7.72 -20.00
C LEU A 303 -22.35 7.58 -19.12
N GLY A 304 -22.65 6.37 -18.64
CA GLY A 304 -23.81 6.10 -17.77
C GLY A 304 -23.68 6.57 -16.32
N THR A 305 -22.47 6.93 -15.87
CA THR A 305 -22.21 7.35 -14.46
C THR A 305 -21.57 8.73 -14.32
N CYS A 306 -21.13 9.36 -15.42
CA CYS A 306 -20.49 10.66 -15.37
C CYS A 306 -21.47 11.80 -15.06
N ASN A 307 -20.96 12.84 -14.38
CA ASN A 307 -21.64 14.13 -14.35
C ASN A 307 -21.67 14.73 -15.76
N LYS A 308 -22.72 15.51 -16.09
CA LYS A 308 -22.94 16.07 -17.44
C LYS A 308 -21.76 16.90 -17.99
N ASN A 309 -20.95 17.49 -17.11
CA ASN A 309 -19.74 18.25 -17.44
C ASN A 309 -18.46 17.40 -17.63
N ALA A 310 -18.52 16.10 -17.30
CA ALA A 310 -17.38 15.18 -17.27
C ALA A 310 -17.52 14.01 -18.25
N SER A 311 -18.41 14.12 -19.25
CA SER A 311 -18.59 13.11 -20.31
C SER A 311 -17.57 13.23 -21.44
N TYR A 312 -16.98 14.41 -21.63
CA TYR A 312 -16.05 14.76 -22.72
C TYR A 312 -16.57 14.56 -24.16
N VAL A 313 -17.87 14.28 -24.35
CA VAL A 313 -18.53 14.13 -25.67
C VAL A 313 -19.01 15.47 -26.25
N SER A 314 -19.08 16.54 -25.45
CA SER A 314 -19.66 17.83 -25.87
C SER A 314 -18.83 18.54 -26.96
N LYS A 315 -19.49 19.38 -27.78
CA LYS A 315 -18.85 20.19 -28.84
C LYS A 315 -17.64 20.98 -28.31
N THR A 316 -17.73 21.52 -27.10
CA THR A 316 -16.63 22.24 -26.42
C THR A 316 -15.47 21.29 -26.07
N ALA A 317 -15.76 20.15 -25.41
CA ALA A 317 -14.73 19.19 -25.03
C ALA A 317 -14.03 18.55 -26.26
N GLN A 318 -14.77 18.30 -27.34
CA GLN A 318 -14.19 17.90 -28.63
C GLN A 318 -13.19 18.94 -29.14
N ASN A 319 -13.56 20.23 -29.17
CA ASN A 319 -12.66 21.31 -29.63
C ASN A 319 -11.40 21.41 -28.75
N GLU A 320 -11.54 21.30 -27.42
CA GLU A 320 -10.42 21.32 -26.48
C GLU A 320 -9.49 20.13 -26.70
N LEU A 321 -10.03 18.91 -26.84
CA LEU A 321 -9.25 17.71 -27.14
C LEU A 321 -8.55 17.79 -28.51
N ILE A 322 -9.23 18.28 -29.55
CA ILE A 322 -8.64 18.51 -30.89
C ILE A 322 -7.49 19.51 -30.80
N SER A 323 -7.66 20.62 -30.06
CA SER A 323 -6.61 21.61 -29.84
C SER A 323 -5.41 21.00 -29.11
N ILE A 324 -5.62 20.23 -28.06
CA ILE A 324 -4.54 19.53 -27.34
C ILE A 324 -3.81 18.54 -28.25
N ILE A 325 -4.54 17.73 -29.03
CA ILE A 325 -3.97 16.77 -29.99
C ILE A 325 -3.15 17.50 -31.07
N GLY A 326 -3.69 18.57 -31.66
CA GLY A 326 -3.02 19.37 -32.68
C GLY A 326 -1.74 20.02 -32.16
N ASN A 327 -1.76 20.58 -30.94
CA ASN A 327 -0.56 21.14 -30.30
C ASN A 327 0.52 20.07 -30.00
N LEU A 328 0.13 18.84 -29.64
CA LEU A 328 1.07 17.73 -29.44
C LEU A 328 1.73 17.29 -30.75
N ILE A 329 0.94 17.14 -31.83
CA ILE A 329 1.44 16.79 -33.16
C ILE A 329 2.37 17.90 -33.68
N LEU A 330 1.95 19.17 -33.58
CA LEU A 330 2.75 20.33 -33.98
C LEU A 330 4.07 20.40 -33.20
N LYS A 331 4.06 20.15 -31.88
CA LYS A 331 5.30 20.08 -31.09
C LYS A 331 6.23 19.01 -31.62
N GLN A 332 5.74 17.80 -31.88
CA GLN A 332 6.55 16.70 -32.40
C GLN A 332 7.16 17.06 -33.77
N VAL A 333 6.36 17.59 -34.70
CA VAL A 333 6.86 18.02 -36.02
C VAL A 333 7.92 19.13 -35.90
N ILE A 334 7.75 20.07 -34.96
CA ILE A 334 8.76 21.12 -34.70
C ILE A 334 10.06 20.52 -34.12
N GLU A 335 9.97 19.50 -33.27
CA GLU A 335 11.15 18.81 -32.71
C GLU A 335 11.86 17.97 -33.79
N GLU A 336 11.11 17.29 -34.67
CA GLU A 336 11.64 16.58 -35.84
C GLU A 336 12.36 17.54 -36.81
N VAL A 337 11.71 18.64 -37.23
CA VAL A 337 12.30 19.65 -38.13
C VAL A 337 13.55 20.30 -37.51
N LYS A 338 13.57 20.58 -36.20
CA LYS A 338 14.76 21.12 -35.50
C LYS A 338 15.92 20.12 -35.39
N SER A 339 15.64 18.82 -35.47
CA SER A 339 16.64 17.75 -35.43
C SER A 339 17.16 17.36 -36.82
N ALA A 340 16.45 17.73 -37.88
CA ALA A 340 16.85 17.47 -39.26
C ALA A 340 17.99 18.40 -39.70
N GLN A 341 19.04 17.83 -40.30
CA GLN A 341 20.16 18.59 -40.87
C GLN A 341 19.72 19.47 -42.06
N PHE A 342 18.71 19.02 -42.81
CA PHE A 342 18.14 19.71 -43.96
C PHE A 342 16.62 19.52 -43.95
N TYR A 343 15.88 20.55 -44.35
CA TYR A 343 14.45 20.47 -44.62
C TYR A 343 14.11 21.36 -45.83
N SER A 344 13.02 21.04 -46.53
CA SER A 344 12.48 21.84 -47.63
C SER A 344 11.08 22.32 -47.28
N ILE A 345 10.71 23.50 -47.78
CA ILE A 345 9.36 24.04 -47.69
C ILE A 345 8.80 24.04 -49.10
N LEU A 346 7.70 23.32 -49.31
CA LEU A 346 6.89 23.40 -50.52
C LEU A 346 5.82 24.47 -50.29
N LEU A 347 5.73 25.42 -51.23
CA LEU A 347 4.69 26.42 -51.29
C LEU A 347 3.77 26.03 -52.46
N ASP A 348 2.47 25.96 -52.19
CA ASP A 348 1.44 25.65 -53.18
C ASP A 348 0.45 26.82 -53.21
N GLU A 349 0.25 27.40 -54.39
CA GLU A 349 -0.55 28.61 -54.59
C GLU A 349 -1.81 28.28 -55.40
N THR A 350 -2.93 28.08 -54.69
CA THR A 350 -4.24 27.99 -55.34
C THR A 350 -4.68 29.38 -55.83
N GLY A 351 -4.79 29.56 -57.14
CA GLY A 351 -5.39 30.77 -57.73
C GLY A 351 -6.85 30.94 -57.31
N ASN A 352 -7.24 32.20 -57.07
CA ASN A 352 -8.63 32.62 -56.79
C ASN A 352 -9.49 32.65 -58.06
#